data_AF-A0A370LQC8-F1
#
_entry.id   AF-A0A370LQC8-F1
#
_cell.length_a   1.000
_cell.length_b   1.000
_cell.length_c   1.000
_cell.angle_alpha   90.00
_cell.angle_beta   90.00
_cell.angle_gamma   90.00
#
_symmetry.space_group_name_H-M   'P 1'
#
loop_
_entity.id
_entity.type
_entity.pdbx_description
1 polymer ?
#
loop_
_entity_poly.entity_id
_entity_poly.type
_entity_poly.pdbx_seq_one_letter_code
_entity_poly.pdbx_strand_id
1 'polypeptide(L)'
;MPYDPRPTNEGGNRGIDVDFSRCAPKDKFRIVAVDTFDGGDWVDRDCDTLEEAKDYISKASKGVQMQKFYIYNDKGVCMSSAGTF
;
A
#
# COMPACT_ATOMS: atom_id res chain seq x y z
N MET A 1 -3.37 14.09 -8.17
CA MET A 1 -4.70 14.71 -8.46
C MET A 1 -5.37 15.04 -7.12
N PRO A 2 -6.25 16.05 -6.95
CA PRO A 2 -6.79 16.40 -5.64
C PRO A 2 -7.80 15.36 -5.12
N TYR A 3 -7.72 15.04 -3.81
CA TYR A 3 -8.59 14.10 -3.11
C TYR A 3 -10.06 14.58 -3.12
N ASP A 4 -10.96 13.73 -3.62
CA ASP A 4 -12.41 13.96 -3.64
C ASP A 4 -13.09 13.12 -2.54
N PRO A 5 -13.77 13.74 -1.56
CA PRO A 5 -14.33 13.06 -0.38
C PRO A 5 -15.66 12.34 -0.61
N ARG A 6 -16.19 12.29 -1.84
CA ARG A 6 -17.49 11.62 -2.11
C ARG A 6 -17.40 10.08 -1.91
N PRO A 7 -18.50 9.40 -1.55
CA PRO A 7 -18.53 7.92 -1.62
C PRO A 7 -18.28 7.45 -3.06
N THR A 8 -17.78 6.22 -3.25
CA THR A 8 -17.35 5.67 -4.55
C THR A 8 -18.45 5.66 -5.62
N ASN A 9 -19.71 5.67 -5.21
CA ASN A 9 -20.92 5.75 -6.04
C ASN A 9 -21.18 7.16 -6.60
N GLU A 10 -20.57 8.17 -5.99
CA GLU A 10 -20.74 9.59 -6.31
C GLU A 10 -19.42 10.27 -6.66
N GLY A 11 -18.36 9.51 -6.94
CA GLY A 11 -17.14 10.03 -7.55
C GLY A 11 -16.09 10.57 -6.58
N GLY A 12 -15.97 10.04 -5.36
CA GLY A 12 -14.79 10.31 -4.53
C GLY A 12 -13.70 9.26 -4.68
N ASN A 13 -12.56 9.57 -4.06
CA ASN A 13 -11.24 9.10 -4.44
C ASN A 13 -11.19 7.58 -4.67
N ARG A 14 -10.64 7.18 -5.82
CA ARG A 14 -10.56 5.80 -6.35
C ARG A 14 -9.63 4.88 -5.55
N GLY A 15 -9.41 5.20 -4.28
CA GLY A 15 -8.58 4.44 -3.36
C GLY A 15 -9.03 3.00 -3.41
N ILE A 16 -8.06 2.14 -3.73
CA ILE A 16 -8.13 0.70 -3.86
C ILE A 16 -9.40 0.10 -3.27
N ASP A 17 -10.15 -0.60 -4.11
CA ASP A 17 -11.25 -1.47 -3.70
C ASP A 17 -10.74 -2.30 -2.51
N VAL A 18 -11.32 -2.03 -1.33
CA VAL A 18 -10.75 -2.38 -0.02
C VAL A 18 -10.48 -3.88 0.08
N ASP A 19 -11.23 -4.65 -0.72
CA ASP A 19 -11.18 -6.09 -0.81
C ASP A 19 -10.16 -6.65 -1.83
N PHE A 20 -9.81 -5.92 -2.90
CA PHE A 20 -9.00 -6.48 -4.00
C PHE A 20 -7.50 -6.15 -3.93
N SER A 21 -7.12 -4.92 -3.58
CA SER A 21 -5.69 -4.54 -3.63
C SER A 21 -4.96 -4.60 -2.28
N ARG A 22 -5.66 -4.88 -1.17
CA ARG A 22 -5.02 -5.20 0.12
C ARG A 22 -4.79 -6.69 0.31
N CYS A 23 -5.59 -7.55 -0.32
CA CYS A 23 -5.36 -8.99 -0.25
C CYS A 23 -4.21 -9.37 -1.18
N ALA A 24 -3.12 -9.87 -0.60
CA ALA A 24 -2.05 -10.46 -1.39
C ALA A 24 -2.54 -11.75 -2.08
N PRO A 25 -1.86 -12.24 -3.14
CA PRO A 25 -2.09 -13.59 -3.62
C PRO A 25 -1.89 -14.61 -2.49
N LYS A 26 -2.53 -15.78 -2.62
CA LYS A 26 -2.47 -16.83 -1.60
C LYS A 26 -1.02 -17.15 -1.20
N ASP A 27 -0.77 -17.22 0.11
CA ASP A 27 0.55 -17.47 0.70
C ASP A 27 1.64 -16.44 0.34
N LYS A 28 1.24 -15.23 -0.11
CA LYS A 28 2.16 -14.12 -0.41
C LYS A 28 1.89 -12.89 0.46
N PHE A 29 2.78 -11.91 0.32
CA PHE A 29 2.71 -10.61 0.96
C PHE A 29 2.71 -9.51 -0.09
N ARG A 30 1.72 -8.63 -0.05
CA ARG A 30 1.57 -7.52 -0.98
C ARG A 30 2.08 -6.23 -0.37
N ILE A 31 2.90 -5.51 -1.11
CA ILE A 31 3.39 -4.19 -0.75
C ILE A 31 2.54 -3.15 -1.47
N VAL A 32 1.91 -2.27 -0.70
CA VAL A 32 1.15 -1.13 -1.20
C VAL A 32 1.93 0.12 -0.86
N ALA A 33 2.25 0.92 -1.87
CA ALA A 33 2.82 2.24 -1.70
C ALA A 33 1.69 3.26 -1.70
N VAL A 34 1.80 4.23 -0.80
CA VAL A 34 0.87 5.35 -0.66
C VAL A 34 1.68 6.63 -0.74
N ASP A 35 1.40 7.44 -1.74
CA ASP A 35 1.85 8.82 -1.81
C ASP A 35 1.02 9.64 -0.82
N THR A 36 1.69 10.16 0.20
CA THR A 36 1.03 10.93 1.27
C THR A 36 0.79 12.38 0.86
N PHE A 37 1.35 12.85 -0.26
CA PHE A 37 1.14 14.21 -0.77
C PHE A 37 -0.22 14.35 -1.46
N ASP A 38 -0.57 13.42 -2.35
CA ASP A 38 -1.83 13.47 -3.09
C ASP A 38 -2.82 12.34 -2.74
N GLY A 39 -2.42 11.44 -1.82
CA GLY A 39 -3.25 10.35 -1.32
C GLY A 39 -3.41 9.20 -2.32
N GLY A 40 -2.66 9.19 -3.42
CA GLY A 40 -2.65 8.10 -4.38
C GLY A 40 -1.99 6.85 -3.82
N ASP A 41 -2.56 5.68 -4.12
CA ASP A 41 -2.01 4.40 -3.72
C ASP A 41 -1.91 3.43 -4.89
N TRP A 42 -0.90 2.56 -4.83
CA TRP A 42 -0.68 1.52 -5.84
C TRP A 42 -0.05 0.27 -5.23
N VAL A 43 -0.30 -0.87 -5.90
CA VAL A 43 0.42 -2.11 -5.61
C VAL A 43 1.82 -1.97 -6.18
N ASP A 44 2.81 -2.00 -5.31
CA ASP A 44 4.21 -1.88 -5.69
C ASP A 44 4.78 -3.23 -6.13
N ARG A 45 4.62 -4.27 -5.28
CA ARG A 45 5.00 -5.65 -5.59
C ARG A 45 4.38 -6.67 -4.64
N ASP A 46 4.40 -7.93 -5.06
CA ASP A 46 4.12 -9.09 -4.21
C ASP A 46 5.43 -9.82 -3.89
N CYS A 47 5.56 -10.29 -2.65
CA CYS A 47 6.72 -11.00 -2.10
C CYS A 47 6.28 -12.36 -1.55
N ASP A 48 7.16 -13.36 -1.58
CA ASP A 48 6.83 -14.70 -1.09
C ASP A 48 7.03 -14.82 0.43
N THR A 49 7.83 -13.93 1.04
CA THR A 49 8.07 -13.92 2.49
C THR A 49 7.89 -12.53 3.11
N LEU A 50 7.48 -12.50 4.38
CA LEU A 50 7.35 -11.26 5.15
C LEU A 50 8.70 -10.56 5.34
N GLU A 51 9.78 -11.33 5.49
CA GLU A 51 11.12 -10.80 5.70
C GLU A 51 11.65 -10.08 4.46
N GLU A 52 11.46 -10.65 3.27
CA GLU A 52 11.79 -9.99 2.00
C GLU A 52 10.99 -8.68 1.85
N ALA A 53 9.69 -8.73 2.14
CA ALA A 53 8.84 -7.54 2.05
C ALA A 53 9.30 -6.45 3.03
N LYS A 54 9.69 -6.82 4.26
CA LYS A 54 10.23 -5.89 5.27
C LYS A 54 11.56 -5.28 4.85
N ASP A 55 12.49 -6.09 4.34
CA ASP A 55 13.76 -5.60 3.83
C ASP A 55 13.55 -4.62 2.67
N TYR A 56 12.64 -4.96 1.74
CA TYR A 56 12.29 -4.08 0.63
C TYR A 56 11.74 -2.73 1.10
N ILE A 57 10.68 -2.70 1.92
CA ILE A 57 10.11 -1.42 2.38
C ILE A 57 11.12 -0.60 3.19
N SER A 58 12.05 -1.25 3.90
CA SER A 58 13.10 -0.55 4.66
C SER A 58 14.14 0.12 3.76
N LYS A 59 14.35 -0.40 2.55
CA LYS A 59 15.24 0.18 1.54
C LYS A 59 14.51 1.19 0.68
N ALA A 60 13.30 0.88 0.22
CA ALA A 60 12.48 1.76 -0.60
C ALA A 60 12.06 3.04 0.13
N SER A 61 11.85 2.96 1.44
CA SER A 61 11.55 4.14 2.27
C SER A 61 12.77 5.04 2.54
N LYS A 62 14.00 4.57 2.30
CA LYS A 62 15.20 5.38 2.55
C LYS A 62 15.41 6.39 1.44
N GLY A 63 15.33 7.67 1.81
CA GLY A 63 15.58 8.78 0.89
C GLY A 63 14.35 9.22 0.09
N VAL A 64 13.20 8.57 0.30
CA VAL A 64 11.92 9.01 -0.26
C VAL A 64 11.10 9.67 0.84
N GLN A 65 10.84 10.98 0.68
CA GLN A 65 9.95 11.74 1.54
C GLN A 65 8.52 11.65 0.99
N MET A 66 7.52 11.72 1.88
CA MET A 66 6.10 11.70 1.51
C MET A 66 5.59 10.40 0.89
N GLN A 67 6.30 9.27 1.05
CA GLN A 67 5.83 7.97 0.61
C GLN A 67 5.78 6.99 1.79
N LYS A 68 4.68 6.26 1.90
CA LYS A 68 4.46 5.27 2.96
C LYS A 68 4.13 3.92 2.34
N PHE A 69 4.83 2.90 2.77
CA PHE A 69 4.65 1.54 2.32
C PHE A 69 3.95 0.71 3.40
N TYR A 70 3.04 -0.15 2.97
CA TYR A 70 2.31 -1.09 3.81
C TYR A 70 2.47 -2.49 3.26
N ILE A 71 2.64 -3.48 4.15
CA ILE A 71 2.70 -4.89 3.79
C ILE A 71 1.39 -5.54 4.26
N TYR A 72 0.68 -6.17 3.34
CA TYR A 72 -0.53 -6.94 3.63
C TYR A 72 -0.31 -8.41 3.31
N ASN A 73 -1.03 -9.30 4.01
CA ASN A 73 -1.06 -10.72 3.68
C ASN A 73 -2.25 -11.08 2.76
N ASP A 74 -2.41 -12.36 2.48
CA ASP A 74 -3.50 -12.93 1.67
C ASP A 74 -4.91 -12.73 2.24
N LYS A 75 -5.00 -12.37 3.53
CA LYS A 75 -6.25 -12.01 4.23
C LYS A 75 -6.49 -10.50 4.30
N GLY A 76 -5.65 -9.69 3.65
CA GLY A 76 -5.72 -8.23 3.72
C GLY A 76 -5.31 -7.64 5.07
N VAL A 77 -4.65 -8.42 5.94
CA VAL A 77 -4.16 -7.94 7.24
C VAL A 77 -2.83 -7.22 7.05
N CYS A 78 -2.75 -5.99 7.55
CA CYS A 78 -1.51 -5.22 7.55
C CYS A 78 -0.51 -5.84 8.54
N MET A 79 0.61 -6.34 8.01
CA MET A 79 1.67 -7.00 8.77
C MET A 79 2.76 -6.03 9.21
N SER A 80 3.01 -4.97 8.44
CA SER A 80 4.06 -3.98 8.72
C SER A 80 3.88 -2.73 7.86
N SER A 81 4.54 -1.64 8.24
CA SER A 81 4.63 -0.42 7.41
C SER A 81 6.00 0.26 7.57
N ALA A 82 6.45 1.01 6.56
CA ALA A 82 7.64 1.85 6.62
C ALA A 82 7.46 3.13 5.77
N GLY A 83 8.29 4.13 6.01
CA GLY A 83 8.18 5.45 5.37
C GLY A 83 7.82 6.54 6.37
N THR A 84 8.02 7.78 5.94
CA THR A 84 7.81 8.97 6.76
C THR A 84 6.90 9.93 6.03
N PHE A 85 6.00 10.54 6.79
CA PHE A 85 5.16 11.67 6.38
C PHE A 85 5.90 12.99 6.67
#